data_AF-A0A6L4WT52-F1
#
_entry.id   AF-A0A6L4WT52-F1
#
_cell.length_a   1.000
_cell.length_b   1.000
_cell.length_c   1.000
_cell.angle_alpha   90.00
_cell.angle_beta   90.00
_cell.angle_gamma   90.00
#
_symmetry.space_group_name_H-M   'P 1'
#
loop_
_entity.id
_entity.type
_entity.pdbx_description
1 polymer ?
#
loop_
_entity_poly.entity_id
_entity_poly.type
_entity_poly.pdbx_seq_one_letter_code
_entity_poly.pdbx_strand_id
1 'polypeptide(L)'
;MSFNNLINEKNKIKDFDKLCKYFDVVELDSSNEKYNLLTCKDKIHKVNTNVKFSVWLQLKIQKNDANHEMYNRKSDIEYLESCVNEILNWVDLLKSFEKSNESIQLSLFEEPQSGIILDKLPDSPKQGEDRVWNSYFNTRNKVQRSNLMKQYTFFELFNDSNAYWLYSDIDWRKFLPSKDEVLEELKRVILKYKDNCGRYDDGWFDDTYDYITGAGALSDYELYRRVMFTTRLFFIKRKSYKHVTTDLSFSSWVHPECIEEIFWFDGRKFNYSRNSDNDKTKLPSFDFFEPSFIDWLRKTLKVPYADYQTDEEVLICEVTKFMNGYFSNLLDWKDEISNSKTSKEFISKINKYFKEHAPNFRNGGSSICQNDGYNGQITYDKKSEILIRQELTFRKSINREINEISNFGDNAIIYTLKGNEIYKKAYELHHVEEQVQTDLFDFI
;
A
#
# COMPACT_ATOMS: atom_id res chain seq x y z
N MET A 1 -25.63 -20.74 -38.84
CA MET A 1 -25.82 -20.27 -37.45
C MET A 1 -25.18 -18.90 -37.33
N SER A 2 -25.97 -17.89 -37.00
CA SER A 2 -25.54 -16.48 -36.92
C SER A 2 -24.66 -16.27 -35.68
N PHE A 3 -23.39 -15.97 -35.85
CA PHE A 3 -22.52 -15.48 -34.77
C PHE A 3 -22.79 -13.99 -34.60
N ASN A 4 -23.86 -13.66 -33.88
CA ASN A 4 -24.13 -12.30 -33.46
C ASN A 4 -23.05 -11.90 -32.44
N ASN A 5 -22.52 -10.69 -32.61
CA ASN A 5 -21.78 -9.93 -31.60
C ASN A 5 -22.54 -10.02 -30.26
N LEU A 6 -22.13 -10.93 -29.38
CA LEU A 6 -22.65 -11.03 -28.02
C LEU A 6 -21.97 -9.95 -27.16
N ILE A 7 -22.18 -8.69 -27.52
CA ILE A 7 -22.15 -7.61 -26.55
C ILE A 7 -23.61 -7.37 -26.18
N ASN A 8 -23.99 -7.83 -24.98
CA ASN A 8 -25.27 -7.49 -24.39
C ASN A 8 -25.50 -5.97 -24.50
N GLU A 9 -26.61 -5.56 -25.12
CA GLU A 9 -27.01 -4.16 -25.34
C GLU A 9 -27.05 -3.30 -24.07
N LYS A 10 -26.92 -3.90 -22.88
CA LYS A 10 -26.91 -3.21 -21.58
C LYS A 10 -25.60 -2.55 -21.19
N ASN A 11 -24.44 -2.98 -21.72
CA ASN A 11 -23.12 -2.44 -21.33
C ASN A 11 -22.24 -2.20 -22.55
N LYS A 12 -22.32 -1.01 -23.15
CA LYS A 12 -21.44 -0.62 -24.26
C LYS A 12 -20.01 -0.40 -23.74
N ILE A 13 -19.09 -1.29 -24.10
CA ILE A 13 -17.66 -1.12 -23.86
C ILE A 13 -17.16 -0.01 -24.78
N LYS A 14 -16.63 1.07 -24.19
CA LYS A 14 -16.08 2.19 -24.96
C LYS A 14 -14.99 1.73 -25.92
N ASP A 15 -14.99 2.30 -27.12
CA ASP A 15 -13.99 2.07 -28.18
C ASP A 15 -13.90 0.63 -28.72
N PHE A 16 -14.76 -0.29 -28.27
CA PHE A 16 -14.81 -1.67 -28.78
C PHE A 16 -15.11 -1.72 -30.29
N ASP A 17 -16.02 -0.88 -30.77
CA ASP A 17 -16.33 -0.76 -32.20
C ASP A 17 -15.11 -0.34 -33.04
N LYS A 18 -14.15 0.39 -32.45
CA LYS A 18 -12.89 0.72 -33.14
C LYS A 18 -12.02 -0.51 -33.26
N LEU A 19 -11.96 -1.36 -32.23
CA LEU A 19 -11.20 -2.61 -32.25
C LEU A 19 -11.76 -3.57 -33.31
N CYS A 20 -13.08 -3.68 -33.43
CA CYS A 20 -13.76 -4.47 -34.45
C CYS A 20 -13.47 -4.05 -35.90
N LYS A 21 -12.93 -2.84 -36.14
CA LYS A 21 -12.52 -2.41 -37.49
C LYS A 21 -11.19 -3.02 -37.92
N TYR A 22 -10.37 -3.51 -36.98
CA TYR A 22 -9.06 -4.08 -37.28
C TYR A 22 -9.10 -5.59 -37.47
N PHE A 23 -10.10 -6.29 -36.94
CA PHE A 23 -10.19 -7.75 -37.00
C PHE A 23 -11.51 -8.20 -37.61
N ASP A 24 -11.52 -9.31 -38.35
CA ASP A 24 -12.78 -9.82 -38.92
C ASP A 24 -13.76 -10.28 -37.84
N VAL A 25 -13.23 -10.77 -36.71
CA VAL A 25 -14.01 -11.23 -35.57
C VAL A 25 -13.30 -10.84 -34.27
N VAL A 26 -14.03 -10.15 -33.40
CA VAL A 26 -13.66 -9.88 -32.01
C VAL A 26 -14.69 -10.55 -31.11
N GLU A 27 -14.29 -11.60 -30.41
CA GLU A 27 -15.16 -12.39 -29.54
C GLU A 27 -14.84 -12.09 -28.07
N LEU A 28 -15.89 -11.92 -27.27
CA LEU A 28 -15.79 -11.83 -25.82
C LEU A 28 -16.58 -12.98 -25.20
N ASP A 29 -15.87 -13.92 -24.58
CA ASP A 29 -16.49 -15.01 -23.83
C ASP A 29 -16.45 -14.68 -22.33
N SER A 30 -17.64 -14.46 -21.77
CA SER A 30 -17.85 -14.16 -20.34
C SER A 30 -18.31 -15.37 -19.52
N SER A 31 -18.26 -16.58 -20.08
CA SER A 31 -18.73 -17.81 -19.41
C SER A 31 -17.89 -18.20 -18.19
N ASN A 32 -16.60 -17.85 -18.16
CA ASN A 32 -15.73 -18.15 -17.04
C ASN A 32 -16.06 -17.24 -15.84
N GLU A 33 -16.14 -17.80 -14.64
CA GLU A 33 -16.50 -17.05 -13.43
C GLU A 33 -15.44 -16.01 -13.03
N LYS A 34 -14.17 -16.23 -13.37
CA LYS A 34 -13.02 -15.43 -12.91
C LYS A 34 -12.55 -14.39 -13.91
N TYR A 35 -12.72 -14.64 -15.20
CA TYR A 35 -12.24 -13.76 -16.26
C TYR A 35 -13.19 -13.71 -17.46
N ASN A 36 -13.05 -12.66 -18.26
CA ASN A 36 -13.57 -12.57 -19.62
C ASN A 36 -12.45 -12.93 -20.61
N LEU A 37 -12.72 -13.76 -21.61
CA LEU A 37 -11.75 -14.11 -22.65
C LEU A 37 -12.02 -13.26 -23.90
N LEU A 38 -11.12 -12.33 -24.19
CA LEU A 38 -11.14 -11.54 -25.42
C LEU A 38 -10.31 -12.25 -26.49
N THR A 39 -10.88 -12.53 -27.65
CA THR A 39 -10.20 -13.14 -28.79
C THR A 39 -10.35 -12.28 -30.04
N CYS A 40 -9.23 -11.85 -30.61
CA CYS A 40 -9.17 -11.09 -31.87
C CYS A 40 -8.62 -11.98 -32.98
N LYS A 41 -9.40 -12.25 -34.03
CA LYS A 41 -9.04 -13.19 -35.11
C LYS A 41 -9.56 -12.75 -36.48
N ASP A 42 -8.84 -13.16 -37.51
CA ASP A 42 -9.21 -12.93 -38.91
C ASP A 42 -9.60 -14.24 -39.59
N LYS A 43 -10.46 -14.16 -40.61
CA LYS A 43 -10.88 -15.30 -41.42
C LYS A 43 -9.80 -15.63 -42.45
N ILE A 44 -9.47 -16.91 -42.56
CA ILE A 44 -8.54 -17.38 -43.60
C ILE A 44 -9.35 -17.78 -44.83
N HIS A 45 -9.11 -17.08 -45.94
CA HIS A 45 -9.81 -17.30 -47.21
C HIS A 45 -9.05 -18.21 -48.19
N LYS A 46 -7.99 -18.90 -47.75
CA LYS A 46 -7.23 -19.82 -48.62
C LYS A 46 -8.07 -21.06 -48.96
N VAL A 47 -8.12 -21.39 -50.26
CA VAL A 47 -8.75 -22.61 -50.76
C VAL A 47 -7.84 -23.80 -50.39
N ASN A 48 -8.42 -24.90 -49.88
CA ASN A 48 -7.74 -26.14 -49.43
C ASN A 48 -7.04 -26.12 -48.06
N THR A 49 -7.50 -25.31 -47.10
CA THR A 49 -7.09 -25.45 -45.68
C THR A 49 -8.29 -25.74 -44.78
N ASN A 50 -8.09 -26.61 -43.79
CA ASN A 50 -9.06 -26.85 -42.71
C ASN A 50 -9.04 -25.73 -41.65
N VAL A 51 -8.05 -24.83 -41.71
CA VAL A 51 -7.91 -23.71 -40.77
C VAL A 51 -8.79 -22.54 -41.23
N LYS A 52 -9.81 -22.21 -40.42
CA LYS A 52 -10.81 -21.18 -40.74
C LYS A 52 -10.44 -19.78 -40.25
N PHE A 53 -9.61 -19.68 -39.21
CA PHE A 53 -9.26 -18.42 -38.57
C PHE A 53 -7.77 -18.35 -38.23
N SER A 54 -7.21 -17.14 -38.30
CA SER A 54 -5.91 -16.78 -37.74
C SER A 54 -6.15 -15.97 -36.47
N VAL A 55 -5.71 -16.47 -35.32
CA VAL A 55 -5.86 -15.77 -34.03
C VAL A 55 -4.66 -14.88 -33.82
N TRP A 56 -4.90 -13.57 -33.67
CA TRP A 56 -3.85 -12.57 -33.45
C TRP A 56 -3.60 -12.32 -31.97
N LEU A 57 -4.67 -12.19 -31.18
CA LEU A 57 -4.59 -11.97 -29.73
C LEU A 57 -5.66 -12.78 -29.03
N GLN A 58 -5.29 -13.34 -27.90
CA GLN A 58 -6.22 -13.94 -26.95
C GLN A 58 -5.79 -13.55 -25.54
N LEU A 59 -6.65 -12.84 -24.81
CA LEU A 59 -6.32 -12.22 -23.52
C LEU A 59 -7.38 -12.59 -22.48
N LYS A 60 -6.92 -12.94 -21.29
CA LYS A 60 -7.77 -13.18 -20.11
C LYS A 60 -7.89 -11.88 -19.32
N ILE A 61 -9.08 -11.33 -19.25
CA ILE A 61 -9.38 -10.04 -18.63
C ILE A 61 -10.08 -10.28 -17.31
N GLN A 62 -9.57 -9.72 -16.23
CA GLN A 62 -10.09 -9.94 -14.88
C GLN A 62 -11.54 -9.48 -14.74
N LYS A 63 -12.32 -10.21 -13.93
CA LYS A 63 -13.63 -9.78 -13.44
C LYS A 63 -13.53 -9.21 -12.03
N ASN A 64 -14.42 -8.28 -11.72
CA ASN A 64 -14.58 -7.73 -10.38
C ASN A 64 -15.06 -8.83 -9.43
N ASP A 65 -14.39 -8.95 -8.28
CA ASP A 65 -14.83 -9.85 -7.22
C ASP A 65 -15.63 -9.02 -6.20
N ALA A 66 -16.95 -9.23 -6.20
CA ALA A 66 -17.87 -8.51 -5.32
C ALA A 66 -17.54 -8.68 -3.83
N ASN A 67 -16.85 -9.76 -3.45
CA ASN A 67 -16.56 -10.11 -2.06
C ASN A 67 -15.33 -9.39 -1.46
N HIS A 68 -14.62 -8.55 -2.22
CA HIS A 68 -13.32 -8.01 -1.79
C HIS A 68 -13.27 -6.49 -1.61
N GLU A 69 -13.34 -5.98 -0.38
CA GLU A 69 -13.23 -4.53 -0.05
C GLU A 69 -11.82 -3.97 -0.34
N MET A 70 -11.52 -3.67 -1.61
CA MET A 70 -10.39 -2.81 -1.97
C MET A 70 -10.84 -1.38 -2.19
N TYR A 71 -10.05 -0.41 -1.72
CA TYR A 71 -10.30 1.03 -1.87
C TYR A 71 -10.30 1.54 -3.34
N ASN A 72 -9.95 0.70 -4.32
CA ASN A 72 -9.91 1.02 -5.75
C ASN A 72 -10.56 -0.08 -6.61
N ARG A 73 -11.79 -0.52 -6.29
CA ARG A 73 -12.53 -1.48 -7.13
C ARG A 73 -12.84 -0.86 -8.50
N LYS A 74 -12.49 -1.56 -9.57
CA LYS A 74 -12.93 -1.26 -10.95
C LYS A 74 -14.03 -2.23 -11.35
N SER A 75 -14.97 -1.75 -12.14
CA SER A 75 -16.01 -2.57 -12.76
C SER A 75 -15.43 -3.47 -13.86
N ASP A 76 -16.12 -4.56 -14.19
CA ASP A 76 -15.78 -5.43 -15.32
C ASP A 76 -15.63 -4.63 -16.63
N ILE A 77 -16.49 -3.63 -16.82
CA ILE A 77 -16.47 -2.75 -17.98
C ILE A 77 -15.18 -1.94 -18.01
N GLU A 78 -14.77 -1.35 -16.88
CA GLU A 78 -13.52 -0.59 -16.82
C GLU A 78 -12.30 -1.46 -17.13
N TYR A 79 -12.25 -2.71 -16.67
CA TYR A 79 -11.16 -3.63 -17.04
C TYR A 79 -11.15 -3.89 -18.56
N LEU A 80 -12.31 -4.16 -19.15
CA LEU A 80 -12.46 -4.39 -20.58
C LEU A 80 -12.08 -3.15 -21.41
N GLU A 81 -12.56 -1.96 -21.04
CA GLU A 81 -12.24 -0.70 -21.72
C GLU A 81 -10.73 -0.40 -21.66
N SER A 82 -10.10 -0.71 -20.53
CA SER A 82 -8.66 -0.52 -20.36
C SER A 82 -7.85 -1.43 -21.28
N CYS A 83 -8.22 -2.72 -21.35
CA CYS A 83 -7.62 -3.67 -22.28
C CYS A 83 -7.80 -3.22 -23.74
N VAL A 84 -9.01 -2.82 -24.12
CA VAL A 84 -9.33 -2.38 -25.50
C VAL A 84 -8.50 -1.15 -25.87
N ASN A 85 -8.41 -0.16 -24.98
CA ASN A 85 -7.62 1.05 -25.21
C ASN A 85 -6.12 0.74 -25.37
N GLU A 86 -5.60 -0.20 -24.59
CA GLU A 86 -4.19 -0.60 -24.68
C GLU A 86 -3.87 -1.34 -25.98
N ILE A 87 -4.76 -2.23 -26.44
CA ILE A 87 -4.62 -2.87 -27.77
C ILE A 87 -4.66 -1.81 -28.87
N LEU A 88 -5.64 -0.90 -28.83
CA LEU A 88 -5.81 0.17 -29.82
C LEU A 88 -4.62 1.14 -29.86
N ASN A 89 -3.81 1.20 -28.80
CA ASN A 89 -2.60 2.01 -28.82
C ASN A 89 -1.52 1.46 -29.78
N TRP A 90 -1.52 0.16 -30.02
CA TRP A 90 -0.45 -0.50 -30.76
C TRP A 90 -0.94 -1.39 -31.90
N VAL A 91 -2.26 -1.51 -32.10
CA VAL A 91 -2.90 -2.44 -33.06
C VAL A 91 -2.35 -2.33 -34.49
N ASP A 92 -1.94 -1.13 -34.93
CA ASP A 92 -1.35 -0.94 -36.24
C ASP A 92 -0.03 -1.70 -36.39
N LEU A 93 0.80 -1.75 -35.34
CA LEU A 93 2.04 -2.55 -35.33
C LEU A 93 1.74 -4.05 -35.36
N LEU A 94 0.69 -4.49 -34.66
CA LEU A 94 0.28 -5.89 -34.67
C LEU A 94 -0.13 -6.32 -36.09
N LYS A 95 -0.92 -5.50 -36.79
CA LYS A 95 -1.39 -5.81 -38.14
C LYS A 95 -0.35 -5.60 -39.23
N SER A 96 0.65 -4.77 -38.98
CA SER A 96 1.77 -4.53 -39.91
C SER A 96 3.00 -5.37 -39.59
N PHE A 97 2.92 -6.32 -38.65
CA PHE A 97 4.04 -7.16 -38.19
C PHE A 97 4.79 -7.87 -39.34
N GLU A 98 4.11 -8.28 -40.41
CA GLU A 98 4.75 -8.90 -41.57
C GLU A 98 5.45 -7.90 -42.51
N LYS A 99 5.06 -6.62 -42.49
CA LYS A 99 5.57 -5.57 -43.39
C LYS A 99 6.82 -4.85 -42.86
N SER A 100 7.10 -4.93 -41.55
CA SER A 100 8.31 -4.34 -40.95
C SER A 100 9.55 -5.22 -41.12
N ASN A 101 9.41 -6.46 -41.58
CA ASN A 101 10.53 -7.35 -41.90
C ASN A 101 11.08 -7.06 -43.30
N GLU A 102 11.54 -5.83 -43.56
CA GLU A 102 12.74 -5.72 -44.38
C GLU A 102 13.84 -6.37 -43.54
N SER A 103 14.41 -7.47 -44.03
CA SER A 103 15.36 -8.30 -43.33
C SER A 103 16.54 -7.48 -42.80
N ILE A 104 16.47 -7.04 -41.54
CA ILE A 104 17.64 -6.59 -40.81
C ILE A 104 18.46 -7.86 -40.59
N GLN A 105 19.53 -8.00 -41.35
CA GLN A 105 20.51 -9.06 -41.15
C GLN A 105 21.01 -8.94 -39.71
N LEU A 106 20.75 -9.97 -38.89
CA LEU A 106 21.26 -10.04 -37.53
C LEU A 106 22.80 -10.12 -37.60
N SER A 107 23.45 -8.98 -37.48
CA SER A 107 24.91 -8.89 -37.30
C SER A 107 25.26 -9.35 -35.89
N LEU A 108 26.34 -10.11 -35.77
CA LEU A 108 26.94 -10.52 -34.49
C LEU A 108 27.67 -9.37 -33.78
N PHE A 109 27.77 -8.21 -34.43
CA PHE A 109 28.36 -6.99 -33.88
C PHE A 109 27.24 -5.97 -33.69
N GLU A 110 27.24 -5.28 -32.54
CA GLU A 110 26.31 -4.18 -32.24
C GLU A 110 26.48 -3.08 -33.28
N GLU A 111 25.78 -3.18 -34.40
CA GLU A 111 25.53 -2.04 -35.24
C GLU A 111 24.49 -1.19 -34.52
N PRO A 112 24.76 0.10 -34.27
CA PRO A 112 23.74 0.99 -33.73
C PRO A 112 22.51 0.90 -34.64
N GLN A 113 21.30 1.00 -34.08
CA GLN A 113 20.05 1.21 -34.85
C GLN A 113 20.12 2.59 -35.56
N SER A 114 21.07 2.77 -36.47
CA SER A 114 21.40 4.03 -37.12
C SER A 114 20.58 4.13 -38.40
N GLY A 115 19.35 4.62 -38.25
CA GLY A 115 18.45 4.88 -39.38
C GLY A 115 17.07 5.39 -38.98
N ILE A 116 16.67 5.23 -37.72
CA ILE A 116 15.34 5.65 -37.26
C ILE A 116 15.33 7.16 -37.00
N ILE A 117 14.68 7.93 -37.88
CA ILE A 117 14.50 9.37 -37.71
C ILE A 117 13.27 9.63 -36.83
N LEU A 118 13.51 10.15 -35.64
CA LEU A 118 12.48 10.51 -34.67
C LEU A 118 11.93 11.92 -34.94
N ASP A 119 10.61 12.04 -34.83
CA ASP A 119 9.93 13.33 -34.92
C ASP A 119 10.28 14.18 -33.69
N LYS A 120 10.54 15.48 -33.90
CA LYS A 120 10.86 16.41 -32.81
C LYS A 120 9.63 16.64 -31.92
N LEU A 121 9.82 16.64 -30.61
CA LEU A 121 8.77 16.99 -29.64
C LEU A 121 8.33 18.46 -29.82
N PRO A 122 7.04 18.78 -29.63
CA PRO A 122 6.57 20.16 -29.64
C PRO A 122 7.24 20.96 -28.52
N ASP A 123 7.45 22.26 -28.74
CA ASP A 123 8.02 23.14 -27.72
C ASP A 123 7.00 23.41 -26.59
N SER A 124 7.48 23.44 -25.34
CA SER A 124 6.64 23.71 -24.17
C SER A 124 6.00 25.11 -24.24
N PRO A 125 4.71 25.25 -23.90
CA PRO A 125 4.05 26.56 -23.82
C PRO A 125 4.76 27.49 -22.84
N LYS A 126 4.86 28.78 -23.20
CA LYS A 126 5.51 29.80 -22.36
C LYS A 126 4.54 30.62 -21.51
N GLN A 127 3.23 30.47 -21.70
CA GLN A 127 2.17 31.23 -21.01
C GLN A 127 0.97 30.34 -20.66
N GLY A 128 0.25 30.70 -19.60
CA GLY A 128 -0.90 29.96 -19.05
C GLY A 128 -2.25 30.41 -19.63
N GLU A 129 -2.38 30.43 -20.95
CA GLU A 129 -3.70 30.58 -21.57
C GLU A 129 -4.51 29.29 -21.44
N ASP A 130 -5.83 29.43 -21.29
CA ASP A 130 -6.75 28.30 -21.14
C ASP A 130 -6.62 27.32 -22.32
N ARG A 131 -6.48 26.03 -21.99
CA ARG A 131 -6.39 24.88 -22.93
C ARG A 131 -5.08 24.72 -23.73
N VAL A 132 -4.13 25.66 -23.66
CA VAL A 132 -2.84 25.54 -24.38
C VAL A 132 -2.02 24.34 -23.87
N TRP A 133 -1.98 24.14 -22.55
CA TRP A 133 -1.34 22.97 -21.95
C TRP A 133 -1.97 21.65 -22.40
N ASN A 134 -3.31 21.57 -22.47
CA ASN A 134 -3.99 20.36 -22.95
C ASN A 134 -3.67 20.05 -24.41
N SER A 135 -3.64 21.06 -25.27
CA SER A 135 -3.25 20.90 -26.69
C SER A 135 -1.79 20.45 -26.84
N TYR A 136 -0.90 21.04 -26.04
CA TYR A 136 0.50 20.65 -25.96
C TYR A 136 0.66 19.18 -25.57
N PHE A 137 0.03 18.74 -24.47
CA PHE A 137 0.13 17.34 -24.01
C PHE A 137 -0.44 16.36 -25.05
N ASN A 138 -1.56 16.69 -25.69
CA ASN A 138 -2.12 15.85 -26.76
C ASN A 138 -1.17 15.70 -27.94
N THR A 139 -0.57 16.80 -28.40
CA THR A 139 0.37 16.81 -29.52
C THR A 139 1.66 16.06 -29.16
N ARG A 140 2.21 16.35 -27.97
CA ARG A 140 3.40 15.68 -27.42
C ARG A 140 3.20 14.17 -27.35
N ASN A 141 2.08 13.72 -26.78
CA ASN A 141 1.76 12.30 -26.64
C ASN A 141 1.63 11.61 -28.00
N LYS A 142 1.05 12.29 -29.00
CA LYS A 142 0.94 11.77 -30.38
C LYS A 142 2.31 11.58 -31.02
N VAL A 143 3.20 12.57 -30.90
CA VAL A 143 4.57 12.51 -31.43
C VAL A 143 5.38 11.41 -30.74
N GLN A 144 5.28 11.32 -29.41
CA GLN A 144 5.96 10.27 -28.64
C GLN A 144 5.50 8.87 -29.02
N ARG A 145 4.18 8.67 -29.15
CA ARG A 145 3.61 7.40 -29.60
C ARG A 145 4.09 7.02 -31.01
N SER A 146 4.09 7.97 -31.94
CA SER A 146 4.65 7.78 -33.30
C SER A 146 6.12 7.33 -33.23
N ASN A 147 6.94 8.02 -32.44
CA ASN A 147 8.35 7.69 -32.27
C ASN A 147 8.58 6.31 -31.66
N LEU A 148 7.72 5.86 -30.74
CA LEU A 148 7.79 4.50 -30.21
C LEU A 148 7.44 3.45 -31.26
N MET A 149 6.39 3.69 -32.05
CA MET A 149 6.00 2.78 -33.14
C MET A 149 7.07 2.65 -34.23
N LYS A 150 7.95 3.64 -34.38
CA LYS A 150 9.11 3.56 -35.27
C LYS A 150 10.26 2.73 -34.70
N GLN A 151 10.35 2.57 -33.38
CA GLN A 151 11.47 1.96 -32.68
C GLN A 151 11.22 0.53 -32.22
N TYR A 152 9.97 0.20 -31.89
CA TYR A 152 9.63 -1.03 -31.18
C TYR A 152 8.48 -1.75 -31.86
N THR A 153 8.48 -3.07 -31.74
CA THR A 153 7.41 -3.96 -32.20
C THR A 153 6.19 -3.92 -31.28
N PHE A 154 5.08 -4.51 -31.72
CA PHE A 154 3.87 -4.62 -30.91
C PHE A 154 4.14 -5.26 -29.54
N PHE A 155 4.84 -6.40 -29.49
CA PHE A 155 5.06 -7.15 -28.24
C PHE A 155 6.05 -6.49 -27.29
N GLU A 156 6.90 -5.58 -27.79
CA GLU A 156 7.79 -4.78 -26.95
C GLU A 156 7.03 -3.61 -26.30
N LEU A 157 5.99 -3.08 -26.96
CA LEU A 157 5.18 -1.96 -26.46
C LEU A 157 3.91 -2.36 -25.72
N PHE A 158 3.31 -3.50 -26.08
CA PHE A 158 2.09 -4.01 -25.47
C PHE A 158 2.42 -4.64 -24.11
N ASN A 159 2.10 -3.93 -23.03
CA ASN A 159 2.43 -4.35 -21.67
C ASN A 159 1.31 -5.18 -21.06
N ASP A 160 1.41 -6.49 -21.20
CA ASP A 160 0.55 -7.43 -20.48
C ASP A 160 1.05 -7.66 -19.04
N SER A 161 2.36 -7.63 -18.82
CA SER A 161 3.00 -8.11 -17.59
C SER A 161 2.62 -7.37 -16.30
N ASN A 162 2.19 -6.11 -16.39
CA ASN A 162 1.79 -5.28 -15.24
C ASN A 162 0.42 -4.59 -15.43
N ALA A 163 -0.35 -4.99 -16.44
CA ALA A 163 -1.69 -4.48 -16.67
C ALA A 163 -2.63 -4.91 -15.54
N TYR A 164 -3.27 -3.95 -14.87
CA TYR A 164 -4.24 -4.23 -13.80
C TYR A 164 -5.49 -4.97 -14.28
N TRP A 165 -5.73 -5.01 -15.59
CA TRP A 165 -6.87 -5.70 -16.20
C TRP A 165 -6.55 -7.15 -16.60
N LEU A 166 -5.27 -7.56 -16.62
CA LEU A 166 -4.86 -8.89 -17.05
C LEU A 166 -5.05 -9.91 -15.92
N TYR A 167 -5.77 -11.00 -16.21
CA TYR A 167 -5.89 -12.15 -15.32
C TYR A 167 -4.78 -13.17 -15.58
N SER A 168 -4.13 -13.66 -14.52
CA SER A 168 -3.11 -14.71 -14.61
C SER A 168 -3.60 -16.02 -13.99
N ASP A 169 -3.56 -17.12 -14.74
CA ASP A 169 -3.93 -18.45 -14.22
C ASP A 169 -2.90 -19.02 -13.24
N ILE A 170 -1.74 -18.38 -13.08
CA ILE A 170 -0.68 -18.91 -12.23
C ILE A 170 -1.05 -18.64 -10.77
N ASP A 171 -1.53 -19.65 -10.07
CA ASP A 171 -1.70 -19.58 -8.62
C ASP A 171 -0.35 -19.72 -7.91
N TRP A 172 0.23 -18.57 -7.53
CA TRP A 172 1.49 -18.51 -6.80
C TRP A 172 1.36 -18.94 -5.33
N ARG A 173 0.14 -19.01 -4.77
CA ARG A 173 -0.08 -19.33 -3.36
C ARG A 173 0.38 -20.73 -2.99
N LYS A 174 0.41 -21.65 -3.96
CA LYS A 174 0.91 -23.03 -3.77
C LYS A 174 2.40 -23.09 -3.40
N PHE A 175 3.13 -21.99 -3.60
CA PHE A 175 4.54 -21.86 -3.24
C PHE A 175 4.75 -20.99 -2.00
N LEU A 176 3.67 -20.60 -1.30
CA LEU A 176 3.81 -19.91 -0.02
C LEU A 176 4.41 -20.89 1.00
N PRO A 177 5.38 -20.43 1.81
CA PRO A 177 5.95 -21.24 2.86
C PRO A 177 4.92 -21.53 3.95
N SER A 178 5.12 -22.66 4.62
CA SER A 178 4.43 -23.04 5.87
C SER A 178 4.78 -22.09 7.02
N LYS A 179 4.02 -22.16 8.12
CA LYS A 179 4.27 -21.37 9.33
C LYS A 179 5.70 -21.57 9.84
N ASP A 180 6.18 -22.81 9.88
CA ASP A 180 7.52 -23.14 10.39
C ASP A 180 8.64 -22.62 9.48
N GLU A 181 8.47 -22.71 8.15
CA GLU A 181 9.42 -22.15 7.19
C GLU A 181 9.51 -20.62 7.30
N VAL A 182 8.39 -19.94 7.53
CA VAL A 182 8.39 -18.49 7.80
C VAL A 182 9.10 -18.17 9.11
N LEU A 183 8.91 -18.96 10.17
CA LEU A 183 9.56 -18.75 11.45
C LEU A 183 11.09 -18.88 11.34
N GLU A 184 11.58 -19.89 10.63
CA GLU A 184 13.02 -20.06 10.40
C GLU A 184 13.61 -18.92 9.55
N GLU A 185 12.86 -18.45 8.55
CA GLU A 185 13.28 -17.31 7.74
C GLU A 185 13.28 -15.99 8.53
N LEU A 186 12.31 -15.78 9.43
CA LEU A 186 12.31 -14.67 10.38
C LEU A 186 13.59 -14.69 11.23
N LYS A 187 13.91 -15.84 11.84
CA LYS A 187 15.12 -16.00 12.66
C LYS A 187 16.39 -15.73 11.85
N ARG A 188 16.46 -16.23 10.62
CA ARG A 188 17.59 -16.00 9.70
C ARG A 188 17.81 -14.52 9.43
N VAL A 189 16.75 -13.79 9.04
CA VAL A 189 16.83 -12.37 8.72
C VAL A 189 17.20 -11.53 9.95
N ILE A 190 16.61 -11.82 11.10
CA ILE A 190 16.96 -11.15 12.37
C ILE A 190 18.44 -11.40 12.71
N LEU A 191 18.90 -12.65 12.71
CA LEU A 191 20.31 -12.97 13.02
C LEU A 191 21.30 -12.30 12.07
N LYS A 192 20.95 -12.22 10.78
CA LYS A 192 21.79 -11.62 9.76
C LYS A 192 21.94 -10.11 9.94
N TYR A 193 20.86 -9.43 10.35
CA TYR A 193 20.79 -7.96 10.30
C TYR A 193 20.70 -7.28 11.67
N LYS A 194 20.61 -8.01 12.78
CA LYS A 194 20.54 -7.41 14.13
C LYS A 194 21.69 -6.47 14.50
N ASP A 195 22.87 -6.69 13.91
CA ASP A 195 24.07 -5.88 14.18
C ASP A 195 24.30 -4.78 13.11
N ASN A 196 23.50 -4.81 12.03
CA ASN A 196 23.53 -3.81 10.95
C ASN A 196 22.11 -3.69 10.35
N CYS A 197 21.20 -3.12 11.15
CA CYS A 197 19.78 -3.02 10.83
C CYS A 197 19.56 -2.24 9.53
N GLY A 198 18.54 -2.64 8.76
CA GLY A 198 18.22 -1.98 7.51
C GLY A 198 17.27 -2.75 6.61
N ARG A 199 17.12 -2.22 5.40
CA ARG A 199 16.25 -2.74 4.35
C ARG A 199 17.11 -3.32 3.22
N TYR A 200 17.10 -4.63 3.09
CA TYR A 200 17.90 -5.36 2.11
C TYR A 200 17.02 -6.15 1.12
N ASP A 201 17.62 -6.61 0.03
CA ASP A 201 16.93 -7.29 -1.07
C ASP A 201 16.38 -8.69 -0.70
N ASP A 202 16.91 -9.32 0.35
CA ASP A 202 16.47 -10.64 0.85
C ASP A 202 15.67 -10.56 2.16
N GLY A 203 15.40 -9.36 2.67
CA GLY A 203 14.62 -9.16 3.89
C GLY A 203 14.96 -7.85 4.60
N TRP A 204 14.03 -7.39 5.43
CA TRP A 204 14.21 -6.21 6.27
C TRP A 204 14.25 -6.64 7.72
N PHE A 205 15.16 -6.03 8.47
CA PHE A 205 15.12 -5.94 9.93
C PHE A 205 15.50 -4.50 10.26
N ASP A 206 14.49 -3.64 10.28
CA ASP A 206 14.64 -2.19 10.25
C ASP A 206 14.48 -1.58 11.65
N ASP A 207 15.44 -1.85 12.52
CA ASP A 207 15.55 -1.18 13.83
C ASP A 207 16.35 0.13 13.77
N THR A 208 16.32 0.84 12.64
CA THR A 208 17.14 2.05 12.41
C THR A 208 16.79 3.25 13.29
N TYR A 209 15.61 3.23 13.92
CA TYR A 209 15.16 4.23 14.89
C TYR A 209 15.22 3.72 16.34
N ASP A 210 15.97 2.64 16.58
CA ASP A 210 16.16 2.05 17.91
C ASP A 210 14.85 1.70 18.62
N TYR A 211 13.83 1.29 17.84
CA TYR A 211 12.55 0.85 18.38
C TYR A 211 12.71 -0.36 19.31
N ILE A 212 13.68 -1.22 19.06
CA ILE A 212 13.93 -2.43 19.86
C ILE A 212 15.14 -2.23 20.76
N THR A 213 16.30 -1.85 20.22
CA THR A 213 17.55 -1.82 20.99
C THR A 213 17.76 -0.58 21.85
N GLY A 214 17.19 0.58 21.50
CA GLY A 214 17.36 1.81 22.29
C GLY A 214 16.17 2.16 23.18
N ALA A 215 15.10 1.37 23.15
CA ALA A 215 13.90 1.60 23.96
C ALA A 215 14.05 1.22 25.45
N GLY A 216 15.16 0.60 25.85
CA GLY A 216 15.37 0.11 27.20
C GLY A 216 14.73 -1.28 27.43
N ALA A 217 14.11 -1.46 28.60
CA ALA A 217 13.43 -2.70 28.94
C ALA A 217 12.05 -2.76 28.27
N LEU A 218 11.71 -3.90 27.67
CA LEU A 218 10.43 -4.14 26.99
C LEU A 218 9.73 -5.33 27.62
N SER A 219 8.40 -5.36 27.59
CA SER A 219 7.63 -6.58 27.81
C SER A 219 7.73 -7.54 26.63
N ASP A 220 7.37 -8.80 26.84
CA ASP A 220 7.47 -9.83 25.79
C ASP A 220 6.60 -9.51 24.58
N TYR A 221 5.43 -8.91 24.81
CA TYR A 221 4.53 -8.52 23.73
C TYR A 221 5.04 -7.31 22.96
N GLU A 222 5.60 -6.30 23.64
CA GLU A 222 6.24 -5.15 22.98
C GLU A 222 7.43 -5.60 22.15
N LEU A 223 8.32 -6.43 22.72
CA LEU A 223 9.45 -7.00 22.00
C LEU A 223 8.98 -7.73 20.73
N TYR A 224 8.00 -8.62 20.87
CA TYR A 224 7.41 -9.34 19.75
C TYR A 224 6.87 -8.40 18.68
N ARG A 225 5.97 -7.49 19.04
CA ARG A 225 5.28 -6.61 18.09
C ARG A 225 6.24 -5.67 17.37
N ARG A 226 7.25 -5.14 18.06
CA ARG A 226 8.27 -4.29 17.44
C ARG A 226 9.17 -5.09 16.50
N VAL A 227 9.56 -6.31 16.87
CA VAL A 227 10.29 -7.22 15.96
C VAL A 227 9.46 -7.53 14.72
N MET A 228 8.18 -7.89 14.89
CA MET A 228 7.31 -8.20 13.74
C MET A 228 7.09 -6.97 12.85
N PHE A 229 6.92 -5.78 13.44
CA PHE A 229 6.74 -4.53 12.70
C PHE A 229 7.97 -4.11 11.88
N THR A 230 9.17 -4.33 12.45
CA THR A 230 10.45 -3.96 11.81
C THR A 230 10.93 -5.03 10.81
N THR A 231 10.33 -6.22 10.83
CA THR A 231 10.73 -7.34 9.97
C THR A 231 9.84 -7.43 8.74
N ARG A 232 10.46 -7.54 7.56
CA ARG A 232 9.76 -7.85 6.31
C ARG A 232 10.48 -8.97 5.60
N LEU A 233 9.75 -10.00 5.21
CA LEU A 233 10.31 -11.13 4.44
C LEU A 233 9.76 -11.11 3.02
N PHE A 234 10.60 -11.44 2.06
CA PHE A 234 10.25 -11.48 0.65
C PHE A 234 10.24 -12.90 0.14
N PHE A 235 9.16 -13.28 -0.54
CA PHE A 235 8.95 -14.63 -1.02
C PHE A 235 8.52 -14.63 -2.48
N ILE A 236 9.05 -15.63 -3.19
CA ILE A 236 8.84 -15.87 -4.61
C ILE A 236 9.31 -14.67 -5.44
N LYS A 237 10.54 -14.80 -5.89
CA LYS A 237 11.17 -13.88 -6.84
C LYS A 237 10.74 -14.24 -8.25
N ARG A 238 10.37 -13.23 -9.03
CA ARG A 238 10.21 -13.36 -10.47
C ARG A 238 11.03 -12.30 -11.18
N LYS A 239 11.52 -12.64 -12.36
CA LYS A 239 11.94 -11.61 -13.30
C LYS A 239 10.69 -10.87 -13.78
N SER A 240 10.71 -9.57 -13.63
CA SER A 240 9.75 -8.67 -14.27
C SER A 240 10.51 -7.59 -15.02
N TYR A 241 9.82 -6.93 -15.93
CA TYR A 241 10.36 -5.77 -16.60
C TYR A 241 9.79 -4.53 -15.94
N LYS A 242 10.68 -3.67 -15.43
CA LYS A 242 10.28 -2.47 -14.71
C LYS A 242 9.90 -1.36 -15.68
N HIS A 243 8.96 -0.54 -15.24
CA HIS A 243 8.64 0.72 -15.89
C HIS A 243 9.81 1.69 -15.73
N VAL A 244 10.33 2.26 -16.81
CA VAL A 244 11.27 3.40 -16.73
C VAL A 244 10.49 4.68 -16.98
N THR A 245 10.24 5.44 -15.93
CA THR A 245 9.80 6.84 -16.08
C THR A 245 10.97 7.66 -16.60
N THR A 246 10.98 7.91 -17.90
CA THR A 246 11.71 9.05 -18.46
C THR A 246 11.00 10.32 -18.00
N ASP A 247 11.78 11.35 -17.73
CA ASP A 247 11.35 12.60 -17.13
C ASP A 247 10.14 13.25 -17.84
N LEU A 248 9.14 13.58 -16.99
CA LEU A 248 7.98 14.43 -17.23
C LEU A 248 7.04 14.01 -18.38
N SER A 249 5.87 13.46 -17.99
CA SER A 249 4.61 13.34 -18.76
C SER A 249 4.47 12.27 -19.85
N PHE A 250 5.40 11.33 -20.01
CA PHE A 250 5.10 10.06 -20.66
C PHE A 250 5.99 8.95 -20.12
N SER A 251 5.42 7.76 -20.00
CA SER A 251 5.94 6.66 -19.23
C SER A 251 6.08 5.46 -20.17
N SER A 252 7.22 5.26 -20.82
CA SER A 252 7.44 4.14 -21.75
C SER A 252 8.22 2.99 -21.10
N TRP A 253 7.89 1.76 -21.49
CA TRP A 253 8.61 0.55 -21.10
C TRP A 253 9.93 0.46 -21.86
N VAL A 254 10.96 1.14 -21.40
CA VAL A 254 12.31 0.56 -21.55
C VAL A 254 12.37 -0.52 -20.50
N HIS A 255 12.68 -1.76 -20.88
CA HIS A 255 12.55 -2.95 -20.03
C HIS A 255 13.87 -3.33 -19.35
N PRO A 256 14.38 -2.64 -18.31
CA PRO A 256 15.41 -3.25 -17.50
C PRO A 256 14.77 -4.43 -16.76
N GLU A 257 15.38 -5.61 -16.91
CA GLU A 257 15.07 -6.75 -16.07
C GLU A 257 15.23 -6.34 -14.61
N CYS A 258 14.21 -6.56 -13.81
CA CYS A 258 14.29 -6.44 -12.37
C CYS A 258 13.71 -7.70 -11.71
N ILE A 259 14.10 -7.91 -10.46
CA ILE A 259 13.49 -8.95 -9.64
C ILE A 259 12.36 -8.32 -8.86
N GLU A 260 11.15 -8.81 -9.08
CA GLU A 260 9.96 -8.48 -8.31
C GLU A 260 9.64 -9.61 -7.34
N GLU A 261 9.19 -9.23 -6.16
CA GLU A 261 8.68 -10.16 -5.15
C GLU A 261 7.17 -10.28 -5.30
N ILE A 262 6.68 -11.50 -5.44
CA ILE A 262 5.24 -11.75 -5.61
C ILE A 262 4.53 -11.61 -4.26
N PHE A 263 5.10 -12.19 -3.21
CA PHE A 263 4.57 -12.07 -1.86
C PHE A 263 5.59 -11.48 -0.91
N TRP A 264 5.09 -10.79 0.09
CA TRP A 264 5.90 -10.35 1.22
C TRP A 264 5.13 -10.55 2.52
N PHE A 265 5.84 -10.95 3.57
CA PHE A 265 5.29 -11.12 4.90
C PHE A 265 5.56 -9.87 5.74
N ASP A 266 4.51 -9.30 6.34
CA ASP A 266 4.56 -8.03 7.09
C ASP A 266 4.73 -8.17 8.60
N GLY A 267 5.10 -9.38 9.02
CA GLY A 267 5.18 -9.73 10.43
C GLY A 267 3.87 -10.29 11.01
N ARG A 268 2.75 -10.24 10.26
CA ARG A 268 1.47 -10.83 10.67
C ARG A 268 0.82 -11.66 9.57
N LYS A 269 0.90 -11.19 8.34
CA LYS A 269 0.26 -11.80 7.18
C LYS A 269 1.10 -11.65 5.93
N PHE A 270 0.80 -12.51 4.98
CA PHE A 270 1.27 -12.32 3.62
C PHE A 270 0.47 -11.23 2.90
N ASN A 271 1.18 -10.49 2.09
CA ASN A 271 0.67 -9.48 1.19
C ASN A 271 1.14 -9.81 -0.23
N TYR A 272 0.45 -9.29 -1.23
CA TYR A 272 0.69 -9.56 -2.64
C TYR A 272 0.95 -8.26 -3.39
N SER A 273 1.89 -8.28 -4.33
CA SER A 273 2.38 -7.08 -5.01
C SER A 273 1.64 -6.71 -6.31
N ARG A 274 0.73 -7.56 -6.83
CA ARG A 274 0.00 -7.25 -8.08
C ARG A 274 -1.41 -6.73 -7.83
N ASN A 275 -1.80 -5.80 -8.71
CA ASN A 275 -3.15 -5.22 -8.77
C ASN A 275 -4.18 -6.12 -9.45
N SER A 276 -3.74 -7.22 -10.07
CA SER A 276 -4.60 -8.18 -10.74
C SER A 276 -4.45 -9.57 -10.15
N ASP A 277 -5.57 -10.31 -10.08
CA ASP A 277 -5.79 -11.59 -9.38
C ASP A 277 -6.44 -11.47 -7.99
N ASN A 278 -7.63 -10.86 -7.92
CA ASN A 278 -8.40 -10.68 -6.68
C ASN A 278 -8.65 -12.00 -5.91
N ASP A 279 -8.71 -13.14 -6.60
CA ASP A 279 -8.91 -14.47 -6.01
C ASP A 279 -7.68 -14.99 -5.24
N LYS A 280 -6.55 -14.29 -5.31
CA LYS A 280 -5.29 -14.61 -4.64
C LYS A 280 -5.01 -13.78 -3.38
N THR A 281 -5.98 -12.96 -2.95
CA THR A 281 -5.81 -12.02 -1.81
C THR A 281 -6.14 -12.63 -0.44
N LYS A 282 -6.83 -13.77 -0.39
CA LYS A 282 -6.98 -14.57 0.84
C LYS A 282 -5.67 -15.29 1.12
N LEU A 283 -4.78 -14.58 1.80
CA LEU A 283 -3.46 -15.05 2.15
C LEU A 283 -3.41 -15.47 3.62
N PRO A 284 -2.57 -16.46 3.98
CA PRO A 284 -2.45 -16.90 5.36
C PRO A 284 -1.90 -15.77 6.25
N SER A 285 -2.38 -15.76 7.49
CA SER A 285 -1.81 -14.98 8.59
C SER A 285 -1.22 -15.93 9.62
N PHE A 286 -0.07 -15.59 10.16
CA PHE A 286 0.60 -16.37 11.19
C PHE A 286 0.84 -15.50 12.40
N ASP A 287 0.52 -16.06 13.57
CA ASP A 287 0.91 -15.51 14.85
C ASP A 287 2.03 -16.38 15.44
N PHE A 288 3.14 -15.73 15.78
CA PHE A 288 4.34 -16.33 16.36
C PHE A 288 4.55 -15.91 17.82
N PHE A 289 3.53 -15.32 18.47
CA PHE A 289 3.58 -14.99 19.89
C PHE A 289 3.50 -16.25 20.76
N GLU A 290 4.61 -16.99 20.82
CA GLU A 290 4.75 -18.25 21.56
C GLU A 290 6.01 -18.21 22.45
N PRO A 291 5.98 -18.80 23.67
CA PRO A 291 7.08 -18.68 24.64
C PRO A 291 8.46 -19.05 24.09
N SER A 292 8.54 -20.09 23.25
CA SER A 292 9.80 -20.56 22.66
C SER A 292 10.44 -19.53 21.74
N PHE A 293 9.65 -18.79 20.96
CA PHE A 293 10.15 -17.75 20.06
C PHE A 293 10.50 -16.48 20.84
N ILE A 294 9.71 -16.12 21.85
CA ILE A 294 10.01 -15.00 22.76
C ILE A 294 11.34 -15.23 23.49
N ASP A 295 11.55 -16.41 24.07
CA ASP A 295 12.81 -16.78 24.72
C ASP A 295 13.99 -16.65 23.77
N TRP A 296 13.80 -17.06 22.51
CA TRP A 296 14.83 -16.93 21.47
C TRP A 296 15.13 -15.46 21.15
N LEU A 297 14.10 -14.61 20.99
CA LEU A 297 14.26 -13.17 20.76
C LEU A 297 15.02 -12.49 21.90
N ARG A 298 14.64 -12.79 23.16
CA ARG A 298 15.30 -12.27 24.36
C ARG A 298 16.79 -12.59 24.37
N LYS A 299 17.14 -13.86 24.13
CA LYS A 299 18.55 -14.31 24.11
C LYS A 299 19.32 -13.68 22.95
N THR A 300 18.68 -13.50 21.80
CA THR A 300 19.32 -13.02 20.57
C THR A 300 19.56 -11.52 20.59
N LEU A 301 18.54 -10.74 20.98
CA LEU A 301 18.56 -9.28 20.95
C LEU A 301 19.03 -8.66 22.27
N LYS A 302 19.10 -9.45 23.35
CA LYS A 302 19.57 -9.03 24.68
C LYS A 302 18.78 -7.85 25.28
N VAL A 303 17.49 -7.75 24.95
CA VAL A 303 16.60 -6.70 25.47
C VAL A 303 16.14 -7.07 26.89
N PRO A 304 16.36 -6.21 27.91
CA PRO A 304 15.90 -6.46 29.27
C PRO A 304 14.38 -6.62 29.36
N TYR A 305 13.93 -7.44 30.30
CA TYR A 305 12.51 -7.66 30.56
C TYR A 305 11.90 -6.48 31.35
N ALA A 306 10.68 -6.11 30.99
CA ALA A 306 9.78 -5.25 31.75
C ALA A 306 8.37 -5.87 31.78
N ASP A 307 7.56 -5.47 32.75
CA ASP A 307 6.15 -5.85 32.77
C ASP A 307 5.34 -5.06 31.73
N TYR A 308 4.17 -5.58 31.36
CA TYR A 308 3.27 -4.92 30.42
C TYR A 308 2.82 -3.55 30.94
N GLN A 309 2.91 -2.52 30.10
CA GLN A 309 2.40 -1.18 30.42
C GLN A 309 0.94 -1.25 30.90
N THR A 310 0.69 -0.62 32.04
CA THR A 310 -0.65 -0.46 32.60
C THR A 310 -1.48 0.50 31.76
N ASP A 311 -2.80 0.41 31.90
CA ASP A 311 -3.72 1.31 31.17
C ASP A 311 -3.44 2.79 31.54
N GLU A 312 -3.08 3.07 32.80
CA GLU A 312 -2.76 4.43 33.28
C GLU A 312 -1.42 4.96 32.75
N GLU A 313 -0.37 4.14 32.67
CA GLU A 313 0.93 4.54 32.10
C GLU A 313 0.77 4.96 30.62
N VAL A 314 -0.01 4.19 29.85
CA VAL A 314 -0.32 4.53 28.46
C VAL A 314 -1.12 5.82 28.39
N LEU A 315 -2.10 5.99 29.28
CA LEU A 315 -2.88 7.23 29.32
C LEU A 315 -2.02 8.46 29.59
N ILE A 316 -1.10 8.39 30.56
CA ILE A 316 -0.14 9.46 30.87
C ILE A 316 0.70 9.81 29.65
N CYS A 317 1.24 8.79 28.97
CA CYS A 317 2.06 8.96 27.78
C CYS A 317 1.28 9.67 26.65
N GLU A 318 0.06 9.22 26.35
CA GLU A 318 -0.73 9.75 25.24
C GLU A 318 -1.33 11.13 25.53
N VAL A 319 -1.72 11.40 26.78
CA VAL A 319 -2.11 12.76 27.21
C VAL A 319 -0.91 13.71 27.10
N THR A 320 0.28 13.29 27.56
CA THR A 320 1.51 14.10 27.42
C THR A 320 1.82 14.39 25.95
N LYS A 321 1.73 13.39 25.06
CA LYS A 321 1.93 13.56 23.62
C LYS A 321 0.90 14.51 23.01
N PHE A 322 -0.37 14.38 23.40
CA PHE A 322 -1.42 15.31 22.98
C PHE A 322 -1.02 16.74 23.38
N MET A 323 -0.74 16.97 24.65
CA MET A 323 -0.43 18.31 25.17
C MET A 323 0.81 18.90 24.49
N ASN A 324 1.89 18.12 24.37
CA ASN A 324 3.11 18.57 23.71
C ASN A 324 2.89 18.88 22.22
N GLY A 325 2.15 18.04 21.50
CA GLY A 325 1.86 18.25 20.09
C GLY A 325 0.90 19.43 19.84
N TYR A 326 -0.12 19.56 20.68
CA TYR A 326 -1.18 20.57 20.56
C TYR A 326 -0.72 21.96 20.99
N PHE A 327 0.08 22.05 22.06
CA PHE A 327 0.62 23.30 22.60
C PHE A 327 2.05 23.61 22.16
N SER A 328 2.65 22.80 21.27
CA SER A 328 3.99 23.02 20.74
C SER A 328 4.18 24.46 20.26
N ASN A 329 5.10 25.19 20.88
CA ASN A 329 5.42 26.60 20.61
C ASN A 329 4.29 27.61 20.90
N LEU A 330 3.21 27.20 21.57
CA LEU A 330 2.08 28.07 21.93
C LEU A 330 2.10 28.46 23.41
N LEU A 331 2.23 27.48 24.31
CA LEU A 331 2.33 27.72 25.76
C LEU A 331 3.03 26.56 26.46
N ASP A 332 3.69 26.85 27.59
CA ASP A 332 4.17 25.80 28.49
C ASP A 332 3.01 25.31 29.37
N TRP A 333 2.40 24.22 28.94
CA TRP A 333 1.21 23.70 29.60
C TRP A 333 1.52 23.09 30.97
N LYS A 334 2.77 22.69 31.24
CA LYS A 334 3.18 22.18 32.55
C LYS A 334 3.25 23.31 33.56
N ASP A 335 3.88 24.43 33.19
CA ASP A 335 3.91 25.63 34.02
C ASP A 335 2.50 26.15 34.32
N GLU A 336 1.59 26.11 33.35
CA GLU A 336 0.19 26.51 33.58
C GLU A 336 -0.56 25.59 34.54
N ILE A 337 -0.28 24.28 34.53
CA ILE A 337 -0.82 23.34 35.52
C ILE A 337 -0.29 23.68 36.92
N SER A 338 1.02 23.92 37.06
CA SER A 338 1.63 24.30 38.34
C SER A 338 1.07 25.62 38.88
N ASN A 339 0.74 26.56 38.00
CA ASN A 339 0.17 27.86 38.34
C ASN A 339 -1.36 27.87 38.48
N SER A 340 -2.02 26.71 38.43
CA SER A 340 -3.47 26.59 38.57
C SER A 340 -3.81 25.78 39.82
N LYS A 341 -4.75 26.29 40.64
CA LYS A 341 -5.18 25.63 41.88
C LYS A 341 -6.20 24.53 41.64
N THR A 342 -6.89 24.57 40.50
CA THR A 342 -7.91 23.60 40.14
C THR A 342 -7.87 23.31 38.64
N SER A 343 -8.33 22.12 38.26
CA SER A 343 -8.51 21.76 36.84
C SER A 343 -9.44 22.72 36.10
N LYS A 344 -10.48 23.26 36.78
CA LYS A 344 -11.38 24.27 36.19
C LYS A 344 -10.65 25.58 35.86
N GLU A 345 -9.74 26.01 36.73
CA GLU A 345 -8.93 27.20 36.50
C GLU A 345 -8.01 27.00 35.30
N PHE A 346 -7.29 25.86 35.25
CA PHE A 346 -6.43 25.49 34.14
C PHE A 346 -7.20 25.48 32.80
N ILE A 347 -8.32 24.76 32.76
CA ILE A 347 -9.19 24.69 31.57
C ILE A 347 -9.69 26.08 31.14
N SER A 348 -10.01 26.96 32.10
CA SER A 348 -10.43 28.33 31.81
C SER A 348 -9.32 29.15 31.15
N LYS A 349 -8.08 29.04 31.65
CA LYS A 349 -6.90 29.70 31.06
C LYS A 349 -6.64 29.22 29.63
N ILE A 350 -6.68 27.90 29.39
CA ILE A 350 -6.52 27.31 28.05
C ILE A 350 -7.61 27.83 27.08
N ASN A 351 -8.87 27.82 27.52
CA ASN A 351 -9.98 28.31 26.68
C ASN A 351 -9.90 29.82 26.42
N LYS A 352 -9.43 30.61 27.38
CA LYS A 352 -9.18 32.05 27.21
C LYS A 352 -8.07 32.28 26.17
N TYR A 353 -6.96 31.55 26.30
CA TYR A 353 -5.86 31.61 25.34
C TYR A 353 -6.35 31.34 23.90
N PHE A 354 -7.19 30.32 23.71
CA PHE A 354 -7.75 30.00 22.39
C PHE A 354 -8.72 31.04 21.85
N LYS A 355 -9.49 31.71 22.71
CA LYS A 355 -10.34 32.83 22.27
C LYS A 355 -9.52 34.03 21.81
N GLU A 356 -8.40 34.31 22.47
CA GLU A 356 -7.57 35.48 22.20
C GLU A 356 -6.64 35.28 21.00
N HIS A 357 -6.14 34.06 20.77
CA HIS A 357 -5.12 33.78 19.76
C HIS A 357 -5.63 33.04 18.53
N ALA A 358 -6.92 32.63 18.52
CA ALA A 358 -7.58 31.92 17.43
C ALA A 358 -6.64 30.90 16.73
N PRO A 359 -6.19 29.85 17.44
CA PRO A 359 -5.22 28.92 16.86
C PRO A 359 -5.78 28.37 15.55
N ASN A 360 -4.95 28.33 14.51
CA ASN A 360 -5.25 27.51 13.35
C ASN A 360 -5.30 26.07 13.82
N PHE A 361 -6.51 25.55 14.06
CA PHE A 361 -6.72 24.13 14.33
C PHE A 361 -6.01 23.35 13.24
N ARG A 362 -5.01 22.56 13.62
CA ARG A 362 -4.30 21.72 12.66
C ARG A 362 -5.30 20.67 12.19
N ASN A 363 -5.62 20.68 10.89
CA ASN A 363 -6.24 19.51 10.25
C ASN A 363 -5.20 18.39 10.27
N GLY A 364 -5.20 17.59 11.32
CA GLY A 364 -4.20 16.57 11.54
C GLY A 364 -4.56 15.67 12.71
N GLY A 365 -3.98 14.48 12.69
CA GLY A 365 -4.05 13.52 13.78
C GLY A 365 -2.76 12.70 13.84
N SER A 366 -2.54 12.05 14.96
CA SER A 366 -1.46 11.08 15.15
C SER A 366 -2.07 9.73 15.49
N SER A 367 -1.45 8.65 15.00
CA SER A 367 -1.72 7.32 15.54
C SER A 367 -1.10 7.20 16.93
N ILE A 368 -1.78 6.50 17.83
CA ILE A 368 -1.22 6.06 19.12
C ILE A 368 -0.44 4.76 18.91
N CYS A 369 0.68 4.60 19.64
CA CYS A 369 1.67 3.51 19.61
C CYS A 369 1.10 2.15 19.18
N GLN A 370 1.00 1.91 17.86
CA GLN A 370 0.38 0.69 17.31
C GLN A 370 1.17 -0.59 17.62
N ASN A 371 2.39 -0.46 18.15
CA ASN A 371 3.38 -1.53 18.20
C ASN A 371 3.63 -2.09 19.61
N ASP A 372 2.90 -1.62 20.63
CA ASP A 372 3.14 -1.98 22.05
C ASP A 372 1.93 -2.62 22.74
N GLY A 373 1.01 -3.17 21.95
CA GLY A 373 -0.22 -3.77 22.47
C GLY A 373 -1.34 -2.80 22.78
N TYR A 374 -1.16 -1.53 22.47
CA TYR A 374 -2.25 -0.57 22.33
C TYR A 374 -2.32 -0.07 20.89
N ASN A 375 -3.44 0.55 20.54
CA ASN A 375 -3.60 1.28 19.29
C ASN A 375 -4.63 2.38 19.50
N GLY A 376 -4.69 3.34 18.58
CA GLY A 376 -5.58 4.46 18.78
C GLY A 376 -5.27 5.63 17.89
N GLN A 377 -5.90 6.75 18.21
CA GLN A 377 -5.70 8.00 17.49
C GLN A 377 -5.80 9.19 18.43
N ILE A 378 -5.02 10.21 18.09
CA ILE A 378 -5.10 11.55 18.62
C ILE A 378 -5.56 12.46 17.48
N THR A 379 -6.61 13.24 17.69
CA THR A 379 -7.09 14.25 16.74
C THR A 379 -6.96 15.65 17.35
N TYR A 380 -6.51 16.62 16.56
CA TYR A 380 -6.26 18.00 17.00
C TYR A 380 -7.27 19.00 16.42
N ASP A 381 -8.41 18.51 15.93
CA ASP A 381 -9.46 19.34 15.36
C ASP A 381 -10.32 20.02 16.46
N LYS A 382 -11.37 20.75 16.03
CA LYS A 382 -12.30 21.43 16.95
C LYS A 382 -12.96 20.52 17.99
N LYS A 383 -12.99 19.20 17.77
CA LYS A 383 -13.56 18.23 18.70
C LYS A 383 -12.51 17.57 19.59
N SER A 384 -11.23 17.55 19.15
CA SER A 384 -10.05 17.05 19.85
C SER A 384 -10.30 15.76 20.65
N GLU A 385 -9.81 14.63 20.16
CA GLU A 385 -10.07 13.32 20.76
C GLU A 385 -8.77 12.55 21.01
N ILE A 386 -8.68 11.90 22.16
CA ILE A 386 -7.73 10.80 22.41
C ILE A 386 -8.54 9.52 22.54
N LEU A 387 -8.34 8.58 21.62
CA LEU A 387 -8.95 7.26 21.64
C LEU A 387 -7.86 6.20 21.83
N ILE A 388 -7.86 5.51 22.96
CA ILE A 388 -6.95 4.41 23.27
C ILE A 388 -7.73 3.10 23.25
N ARG A 389 -7.20 2.12 22.53
CA ARG A 389 -7.77 0.80 22.34
C ARG A 389 -6.71 -0.27 22.50
N GLN A 390 -7.15 -1.49 22.72
CA GLN A 390 -6.29 -2.67 22.81
C GLN A 390 -6.98 -3.86 22.16
N GLU A 391 -6.19 -4.73 21.50
CA GLU A 391 -6.70 -5.93 20.85
C GLU A 391 -7.36 -6.86 21.88
N LEU A 392 -8.57 -7.36 21.59
CA LEU A 392 -9.35 -8.16 22.53
C LEU A 392 -8.66 -9.47 22.93
N THR A 393 -8.01 -10.13 21.97
CA THR A 393 -7.28 -11.39 22.16
C THR A 393 -6.14 -11.21 23.16
N PHE A 394 -5.31 -10.17 22.97
CA PHE A 394 -4.22 -9.83 23.86
C PHE A 394 -4.71 -9.37 25.24
N ARG A 395 -5.74 -8.51 25.30
CA ARG A 395 -6.27 -8.05 26.59
C ARG A 395 -6.74 -9.21 27.48
N LYS A 396 -7.38 -10.22 26.87
CA LYS A 396 -7.78 -11.46 27.55
C LYS A 396 -6.59 -12.28 27.99
N SER A 397 -5.53 -12.40 27.18
CA SER A 397 -4.36 -13.21 27.53
C SER A 397 -3.61 -12.66 28.75
N ILE A 398 -3.68 -11.36 29.00
CA ILE A 398 -3.13 -10.70 30.20
C ILE A 398 -4.17 -10.48 31.32
N ASN A 399 -5.33 -11.13 31.24
CA ASN A 399 -6.41 -11.08 32.25
C ASN A 399 -6.89 -9.66 32.61
N ARG A 400 -6.96 -8.75 31.65
CA ARG A 400 -7.49 -7.40 31.86
C ARG A 400 -8.98 -7.30 31.51
N GLU A 401 -9.70 -6.45 32.25
CA GLU A 401 -11.14 -6.28 32.13
C GLU A 401 -11.54 -5.64 30.79
N ILE A 402 -12.60 -6.15 30.15
CA ILE A 402 -13.15 -5.60 28.89
C ILE A 402 -14.49 -4.94 29.21
N ASN A 403 -14.48 -3.61 29.29
CA ASN A 403 -15.66 -2.82 29.62
C ASN A 403 -16.46 -2.40 28.39
N GLU A 404 -15.78 -2.03 27.30
CA GLU A 404 -16.40 -1.58 26.07
C GLU A 404 -15.68 -2.17 24.85
N ILE A 405 -16.45 -2.59 23.85
CA ILE A 405 -15.93 -3.14 22.59
C ILE A 405 -16.12 -2.09 21.50
N SER A 406 -15.07 -1.85 20.71
CA SER A 406 -15.13 -0.90 19.60
C SER A 406 -16.08 -1.37 18.50
N ASN A 407 -16.68 -0.42 17.78
CA ASN A 407 -17.54 -0.70 16.62
C ASN A 407 -16.85 -1.48 15.49
N PHE A 408 -15.52 -1.62 15.54
CA PHE A 408 -14.72 -2.39 14.58
C PHE A 408 -14.41 -3.82 15.06
N GLY A 409 -15.08 -4.30 16.12
CA GLY A 409 -15.16 -5.72 16.51
C GLY A 409 -13.94 -6.31 17.22
N ASP A 410 -12.73 -5.89 16.85
CA ASP A 410 -11.50 -6.60 17.26
C ASP A 410 -10.75 -5.96 18.44
N ASN A 411 -11.25 -4.82 18.95
CA ASN A 411 -10.57 -4.05 19.99
C ASN A 411 -11.51 -3.67 21.14
N ALA A 412 -10.98 -3.70 22.36
CA ALA A 412 -11.56 -3.04 23.53
C ALA A 412 -11.25 -1.54 23.49
N ILE A 413 -12.21 -0.70 23.87
CA ILE A 413 -11.97 0.72 24.13
C ILE A 413 -11.50 0.85 25.57
N ILE A 414 -10.32 1.45 25.77
CA ILE A 414 -9.72 1.64 27.09
C ILE A 414 -10.04 3.05 27.60
N TYR A 415 -9.75 4.06 26.78
CA TYR A 415 -10.10 5.45 27.06
C TYR A 415 -10.61 6.15 25.83
N THR A 416 -11.60 7.02 26.02
CA THR A 416 -12.04 8.02 25.06
C THR A 416 -12.13 9.35 25.79
N LEU A 417 -11.23 10.29 25.48
CA LEU A 417 -11.22 11.63 26.06
C LEU A 417 -11.53 12.66 24.97
N LYS A 418 -12.45 13.60 25.25
CA LYS A 418 -12.87 14.62 24.28
C LYS A 418 -12.74 16.04 24.82
N GLY A 419 -12.17 16.94 24.01
CA GLY A 419 -12.06 18.36 24.29
C GLY A 419 -11.52 18.65 25.69
N ASN A 420 -12.34 19.30 26.54
CA ASN A 420 -11.94 19.70 27.90
C ASN A 420 -11.60 18.53 28.83
N GLU A 421 -12.08 17.31 28.55
CA GLU A 421 -11.72 16.13 29.35
C GLU A 421 -10.23 15.81 29.25
N ILE A 422 -9.61 16.09 28.10
CA ILE A 422 -8.18 15.89 27.89
C ILE A 422 -7.39 16.82 28.83
N TYR A 423 -7.75 18.11 28.88
CA TYR A 423 -7.08 19.07 29.75
C TYR A 423 -7.32 18.77 31.24
N LYS A 424 -8.53 18.32 31.59
CA LYS A 424 -8.85 17.89 32.95
C LYS A 424 -7.94 16.72 33.36
N LYS A 425 -7.83 15.71 32.49
CA LYS A 425 -7.00 14.53 32.78
C LYS A 425 -5.51 14.89 32.78
N ALA A 426 -5.05 15.80 31.92
CA ALA A 426 -3.68 16.32 31.98
C ALA A 426 -3.38 16.98 33.34
N TYR A 427 -4.31 17.78 33.87
CA TYR A 427 -4.18 18.35 35.21
C TYR A 427 -4.12 17.26 36.27
N GLU A 428 -5.06 16.31 36.27
CA GLU A 428 -5.12 15.21 37.24
C GLU A 428 -3.84 14.35 37.23
N LEU A 429 -3.20 14.17 36.07
CA LEU A 429 -2.03 13.32 35.90
C LEU A 429 -0.68 14.02 36.19
N HIS A 430 -0.61 15.35 36.04
CA HIS A 430 0.64 16.11 36.12
C HIS A 430 0.66 17.17 37.21
N HIS A 431 -0.47 17.44 37.86
CA HIS A 431 -0.50 18.31 39.02
C HIS A 431 0.07 17.56 40.22
N VAL A 432 1.25 17.98 40.66
CA VAL A 432 1.84 17.53 41.90
C VAL A 432 1.07 18.23 43.02
N GLU A 433 0.18 17.52 43.70
CA GLU A 433 -0.17 17.92 45.05
C GLU A 433 1.13 17.86 45.85
N GLU A 434 1.65 19.00 46.31
CA GLU A 434 2.58 18.98 47.43
C GLU A 434 1.94 18.07 48.47
N GLN A 435 2.56 16.94 48.80
CA GLN A 435 2.13 16.14 49.93
C GLN A 435 2.12 17.10 51.11
N VAL A 436 0.93 17.54 51.50
CA VAL A 436 0.74 18.27 52.74
C VAL A 436 1.19 17.28 53.78
N GLN A 437 2.32 17.54 54.41
CA GLN A 437 2.84 16.78 55.53
C GLN A 437 1.70 16.62 56.54
N THR A 438 1.12 15.42 56.60
CA THR A 438 -0.04 15.17 57.47
C THR A 438 0.39 14.67 58.84
N ASP A 439 1.62 14.15 58.95
CA ASP A 439 2.23 13.72 60.21
C ASP A 439 3.72 14.11 60.30
N LEU A 440 4.21 14.30 61.53
CA LEU A 440 5.60 14.60 61.86
C LEU A 440 6.55 13.43 61.52
N PHE A 441 6.00 12.24 61.22
CA PHE A 441 6.76 10.99 61.03
C PHE A 441 7.01 10.59 59.56
N ASP A 442 6.66 11.41 58.57
CA ASP A 442 6.89 11.13 57.15
C ASP A 442 8.38 11.13 56.71
N PHE A 443 9.33 11.06 57.65
CA PHE A 443 10.78 11.10 57.40
C PHE A 443 11.58 9.91 57.99
N ILE A 444 10.94 8.78 58.33
CA ILE A 444 11.68 7.56 58.74
C ILE A 444 11.80 6.58 57.58
#